data_AF-A0A6J1QT25-F1
#
_entry.id   AF-A0A6J1QT25-F1
#
_cell.length_a   1.000
_cell.length_b   1.000
_cell.length_c   1.000
_cell.angle_alpha   90.00
_cell.angle_beta   90.00
_cell.angle_gamma   90.00
#
_symmetry.space_group_name_H-M   'P 1'
#
loop_
_entity.id
_entity.type
_entity.pdbx_description
1 polymer ?
#
loop_
_entity_poly.entity_id
_entity_poly.type
_entity_poly.pdbx_seq_one_letter_code
_entity_poly.pdbx_strand_id
1 'polypeptide(L)' 'AYVVLGQYLVLKKNKELFQEWMKDACSANSKQSTDCYQCLTDWCEEFL' A
#
# COMPACT_ATOMS: atom_id res chain seq x y z
N ALA A 1 9.04 2.51 -7.34
CA ALA A 1 8.60 2.34 -5.94
C ALA A 1 7.90 3.61 -5.39
N TYR A 2 8.42 4.81 -5.65
CA TYR A 2 7.89 6.06 -5.08
C TYR A 2 6.41 6.38 -5.40
N VAL A 3 5.87 5.93 -6.53
CA VAL A 3 4.45 6.15 -6.89
C VAL A 3 3.51 5.37 -5.95
N VAL A 4 3.85 4.13 -5.60
CA VAL A 4 3.04 3.29 -4.69
C VAL A 4 3.11 3.85 -3.27
N LEU A 5 4.30 4.28 -2.83
CA LEU A 5 4.48 4.96 -1.54
C LEU A 5 3.69 6.29 -1.50
N GLY A 6 3.74 7.07 -2.58
CA GLY A 6 2.96 8.31 -2.71
C GLY A 6 1.47 8.03 -2.58
N GLN A 7 0.96 7.00 -3.27
CA GLN A 7 -0.44 6.61 -3.16
C GLN A 7 -0.82 6.12 -1.75
N TYR A 8 0.05 5.34 -1.11
CA TYR A 8 -0.12 4.90 0.27
C TYR A 8 -0.24 6.10 1.25
N LEU A 9 0.58 7.13 1.06
CA LEU A 9 0.52 8.36 1.87
C LEU A 9 -0.72 9.21 1.56
N VAL A 10 -1.13 9.32 0.29
CA VAL A 10 -2.36 10.03 -0.12
C VAL A 10 -3.60 9.39 0.51
N LEU A 11 -3.62 8.06 0.57
CA LEU A 11 -4.68 7.28 1.22
C LEU A 11 -4.59 7.28 2.75
N LYS A 12 -3.71 8.11 3.34
CA LYS A 12 -3.51 8.23 4.80
C LYS A 12 -3.25 6.90 5.49
N LYS A 13 -2.51 6.00 4.85
CA LYS A 13 -2.25 4.64 5.36
C LYS A 13 -3.54 3.84 5.61
N ASN A 14 -4.64 4.12 4.92
CA ASN A 14 -5.85 3.33 5.03
C ASN A 14 -5.68 2.00 4.27
N LYS A 15 -5.69 0.89 5.02
CA LYS A 15 -5.47 -0.45 4.50
C LYS A 15 -6.52 -0.87 3.47
N GLU A 16 -7.81 -0.65 3.73
CA GLU A 16 -8.89 -1.08 2.85
C GLU A 16 -8.83 -0.32 1.52
N LEU A 17 -8.69 1.01 1.56
CA LEU A 17 -8.57 1.82 0.36
C LEU A 17 -7.32 1.48 -0.46
N PHE A 18 -6.20 1.18 0.21
CA PHE A 18 -4.98 0.78 -0.48
C PHE A 18 -5.12 -0.60 -1.15
N GLN A 19 -5.82 -1.54 -0.51
CA GLN A 19 -6.10 -2.85 -1.07
C GLN A 19 -7.04 -2.78 -2.28
N GLU A 20 -8.10 -1.98 -2.20
CA GLU A 20 -8.98 -1.71 -3.35
C GLU A 20 -8.22 -1.06 -4.49
N TRP A 21 -7.41 -0.04 -4.21
CA TRP A 21 -6.60 0.61 -5.23
C TRP A 21 -5.61 -0.35 -5.90
N MET A 22 -4.93 -1.22 -5.13
CA MET A 22 -4.03 -2.24 -5.70
C MET A 22 -4.78 -3.26 -6.56
N LYS A 23 -6.01 -3.60 -6.18
CA LYS A 23 -6.87 -4.48 -6.97
C LYS A 23 -7.26 -3.81 -8.29
N ASP A 24 -7.60 -2.53 -8.28
CA ASP A 24 -7.98 -1.80 -9.50
C ASP A 24 -6.77 -1.49 -10.40
N ALA A 25 -5.62 -1.15 -9.81
CA ALA A 25 -4.42 -0.76 -10.54
C ALA A 25 -3.67 -1.95 -11.16
N CYS A 26 -3.62 -3.11 -10.48
CA CYS A 26 -2.85 -4.25 -10.95
C CYS A 26 -3.51 -5.62 -10.72
N SER A 27 -4.80 -5.66 -10.39
CA SER A 27 -5.53 -6.90 -10.10
C SER A 27 -4.90 -7.73 -8.99
N ALA A 28 -4.27 -7.05 -8.02
CA ALA A 28 -3.66 -7.71 -6.88
C ALA A 28 -4.71 -8.45 -6.04
N ASN A 29 -4.35 -9.66 -5.59
CA ASN A 29 -5.17 -10.40 -4.65
C ASN A 29 -5.01 -9.87 -3.20
N SER A 30 -5.87 -10.32 -2.29
CA SER A 30 -5.85 -9.89 -0.89
C SER A 30 -4.52 -10.16 -0.17
N LYS A 31 -3.81 -11.23 -0.56
CA LYS A 31 -2.50 -11.54 0.02
C LYS A 31 -1.43 -10.59 -0.46
N GLN A 32 -1.31 -10.37 -1.77
CA GLN A 32 -0.33 -9.47 -2.37
C GLN A 32 -0.50 -8.03 -1.88
N SER A 33 -1.74 -7.54 -1.82
CA SER A 33 -2.02 -6.19 -1.34
C SER A 33 -1.76 -6.03 0.17
N THR A 34 -2.02 -7.07 0.98
CA THR A 34 -1.66 -7.08 2.41
C THR A 34 -0.15 -7.08 2.61
N ASP A 35 0.57 -7.99 1.93
CA ASP A 35 2.02 -8.12 2.06
C ASP A 35 2.72 -6.82 1.61
N CYS A 36 2.22 -6.15 0.55
CA CYS A 36 2.71 -4.85 0.10
C CYS A 36 2.41 -3.72 1.09
N TYR A 37 1.19 -3.66 1.63
CA TYR A 37 0.79 -2.67 2.64
C TYR A 37 1.68 -2.78 3.89
N GLN A 38 1.93 -4.00 4.36
CA GLN A 38 2.76 -4.24 5.54
C GLN A 38 4.19 -3.75 5.30
N CYS A 39 4.80 -4.14 4.18
CA CYS A 39 6.15 -3.71 3.83
C CYS A 39 6.28 -2.17 3.75
N LEU A 40 5.28 -1.48 3.19
CA LEU A 40 5.26 -0.01 3.14
C LEU A 40 5.05 0.62 4.52
N THR A 41 4.27 -0.03 5.39
CA THR A 41 4.06 0.43 6.77
C THR A 41 5.34 0.32 7.57
N ASP A 42 5.99 -0.84 7.54
CA ASP A 42 7.25 -1.08 8.24
C ASP A 42 8.34 -0.10 7.75
N TRP A 43 8.43 0.10 6.43
CA TRP A 43 9.37 1.06 5.85
C TRP A 43 9.06 2.50 6.29
N CYS A 44 7.78 2.88 6.36
CA CYS A 44 7.37 4.19 6.88
C CYS A 44 7.55 4.33 8.39
N GLU A 45 7.66 3.26 9.16
CA GLU A 45 7.96 3.34 10.60
C GLU A 45 9.45 3.43 10.87
N GLU A 46 10.29 2.78 10.04
CA GLU A 46 11.74 2.83 10.20
C GLU A 46 12.40 4.08 9.59
N PHE A 47 11.88 4.60 8.48
CA PHE A 47 12.56 5.62 7.68
C PHE A 47 11.84 6.98 7.58
N LEU A 48 10.60 7.11 8.08
CA LEU A 48 9.77 8.31 7.94
C LEU A 48 9.24 8.79 9.30
#